data_AF-A0A1M6S2X5-F1
#
_entry.id   AF-A0A1M6S2X5-F1
#
_cell.length_a   1.000
_cell.length_b   1.000
_cell.length_c   1.000
_cell.angle_alpha   90.00
_cell.angle_beta   90.00
_cell.angle_gamma   90.00
#
_symmetry.space_group_name_H-M   'P 1'
#
loop_
_entity.id
_entity.type
_entity.pdbx_description
1 polymer ?
#
loop_
_entity_poly.entity_id
_entity_poly.type
_entity_poly.pdbx_seq_one_letter_code
_entity_poly.pdbx_strand_id
1 'polypeptide(L)'
;MKARKIYWALLLVFLIAAIWLQTTGALGEAFWGLYGIIIAGFFVGGVFVNKQYLQDLEKEVKAMNPLLQQEPDKYIESMEKALQGQRSRAMQAMLLTQIGKGYMAKGDYETAKNRLLTVPPKGLNTVMAQEYYIMLALTLFHLDKDEAARKLLVLKATDFERARQNPEFAHYYHILQVLAMVSEANRTGARKYLAEHSELEEREDCKKEMKFIHQKL
;
A
#
# COMPACT_ATOMS: atom_id res chain seq x y z
N MET A 1 13.83 -10.99 -7.54
CA MET A 1 15.10 -10.25 -7.84
C MET A 1 15.85 -10.70 -9.10
N LYS A 2 16.13 -12.00 -9.29
CA LYS A 2 16.93 -12.50 -10.43
C LYS A 2 16.30 -12.19 -11.81
N ALA A 3 15.01 -12.48 -12.00
CA ALA A 3 14.31 -12.27 -13.27
C ALA A 3 14.33 -10.81 -13.74
N ARG A 4 14.06 -9.84 -12.85
CA ARG A 4 14.13 -8.40 -13.17
C ARG A 4 15.54 -7.97 -13.56
N LYS A 5 16.58 -8.41 -12.83
CA LYS A 5 17.98 -8.09 -13.16
C LYS A 5 18.40 -8.67 -14.51
N ILE A 6 18.03 -9.93 -14.79
CA ILE A 6 18.28 -10.59 -16.07
C ILE A 6 17.58 -9.85 -17.21
N TYR A 7 16.32 -9.45 -17.01
CA TYR A 7 15.54 -8.70 -17.99
C TYR A 7 16.23 -7.40 -18.43
N TRP A 8 16.66 -6.58 -17.46
CA TRP A 8 17.37 -5.33 -17.74
C TRP A 8 18.76 -5.56 -18.36
N ALA A 9 19.44 -6.64 -17.97
CA ALA A 9 20.71 -7.01 -18.59
C ALA A 9 20.52 -7.41 -20.07
N LEU A 10 19.48 -8.17 -20.40
CA LEU A 10 19.13 -8.53 -21.78
C LEU A 10 18.81 -7.29 -22.63
N LEU A 11 18.07 -6.33 -22.07
CA LEU A 11 17.82 -5.06 -22.76
C LEU A 11 19.13 -4.30 -23.01
N LEU A 12 20.03 -4.24 -22.04
CA LEU A 12 21.32 -3.57 -22.20
C LEU A 12 22.15 -4.22 -23.31
N VAL A 13 22.24 -5.56 -23.32
CA VAL A 13 22.94 -6.32 -24.37
C VAL A 13 22.32 -6.06 -25.74
N PHE A 14 20.99 -6.04 -25.83
CA PHE A 14 20.28 -5.70 -27.07
C PHE A 14 20.61 -4.28 -27.55
N LEU A 15 20.60 -3.29 -26.67
CA LEU A 15 20.92 -1.89 -27.02
C LEU A 15 22.36 -1.76 -27.55
N ILE A 16 23.32 -2.46 -26.93
CA ILE A 16 24.72 -2.47 -27.40
C ILE A 16 24.82 -3.12 -28.78
N ALA A 17 24.15 -4.27 -28.97
CA ALA A 17 24.13 -4.95 -30.27
C ALA A 17 23.45 -4.11 -31.37
N ALA A 18 22.38 -3.39 -31.04
CA ALA A 18 21.67 -2.51 -31.97
C ALA A 18 22.57 -1.35 -32.43
N ILE A 19 23.33 -0.72 -31.52
CA ILE A 19 24.31 0.32 -31.88
C ILE A 19 25.34 -0.24 -32.86
N TRP A 20 25.88 -1.43 -32.58
CA TRP A 20 26.88 -2.07 -33.44
C TRP A 20 26.33 -2.39 -34.84
N LEU A 21 25.11 -2.95 -34.92
CA LEU A 21 24.42 -3.25 -36.18
C LEU A 21 24.11 -1.99 -36.99
N GLN A 22 23.80 -0.87 -36.33
CA GLN A 22 23.60 0.41 -36.99
C GLN A 22 24.92 0.95 -37.56
N THR A 23 26.01 0.90 -36.79
CA THR A 23 27.32 1.41 -37.23
C THR A 23 27.93 0.62 -38.39
N THR A 24 27.63 -0.67 -38.49
CA THR A 24 28.11 -1.53 -39.58
C THR A 24 27.23 -1.47 -40.83
N GLY A 25 26.06 -0.80 -40.76
CA GLY A 25 25.13 -0.69 -41.88
C GLY A 25 24.45 -2.01 -42.27
N ALA A 26 24.57 -3.06 -41.44
CA ALA A 26 24.21 -4.43 -41.80
C ALA A 26 22.73 -4.64 -42.16
N LEU A 27 21.83 -3.77 -41.69
CA LEU A 27 20.38 -3.90 -41.84
C LEU A 27 19.72 -2.79 -42.69
N GLY A 28 20.48 -1.82 -43.19
CA GLY A 28 19.97 -0.74 -44.04
C GLY A 28 18.68 -0.07 -43.51
N GLU A 29 17.71 0.14 -44.41
CA GLU A 29 16.42 0.78 -44.08
C GLU A 29 15.52 -0.03 -43.15
N ALA A 30 15.68 -1.37 -43.11
CA ALA A 30 14.88 -2.26 -42.27
C ALA A 30 15.23 -2.15 -40.77
N PHE A 31 16.39 -1.57 -40.43
CA PHE A 31 16.87 -1.43 -39.06
C PHE A 31 15.85 -0.75 -38.14
N TRP A 32 15.32 0.41 -38.55
CA TRP A 32 14.42 1.20 -37.70
C TRP A 32 13.09 0.50 -37.44
N GLY A 33 12.56 -0.22 -38.43
CA GLY A 33 11.34 -1.03 -38.27
C GLY A 33 11.54 -2.17 -37.27
N LEU A 34 12.61 -2.96 -37.43
CA LEU A 34 12.93 -4.07 -36.54
C LEU A 34 13.25 -3.59 -35.11
N TYR A 35 14.05 -2.53 -35.00
CA TYR A 35 14.40 -1.91 -33.73
C TYR A 35 13.16 -1.42 -32.98
N GLY A 36 12.26 -0.72 -33.67
CA GLY A 36 11.00 -0.24 -33.08
C GLY A 36 10.13 -1.36 -32.52
N ILE A 37 9.98 -2.46 -33.26
CA ILE A 37 9.21 -3.64 -32.81
C ILE A 37 9.85 -4.27 -31.56
N ILE A 38 11.17 -4.46 -31.56
CA ILE A 38 11.86 -5.10 -30.44
C ILE A 38 11.81 -4.21 -29.18
N ILE A 39 12.03 -2.90 -29.32
CA ILE A 39 11.91 -1.96 -28.18
C ILE A 39 10.49 -1.92 -27.63
N ALA A 40 9.46 -1.93 -28.50
CA ALA A 40 8.08 -2.03 -28.05
C ALA A 40 7.83 -3.33 -27.26
N GLY A 41 8.38 -4.46 -27.73
CA GLY A 41 8.37 -5.74 -27.01
C GLY A 41 9.06 -5.66 -25.63
N PHE A 42 10.22 -5.01 -25.55
CA PHE A 42 10.90 -4.76 -24.27
C PHE A 42 10.12 -3.80 -23.35
N PHE A 43 9.37 -2.87 -23.90
CA PHE A 43 8.55 -1.99 -23.08
C PHE A 43 7.39 -2.78 -22.43
N VAL A 44 6.67 -3.56 -23.23
CA VAL A 44 5.57 -4.41 -22.76
C VAL A 44 6.06 -5.47 -21.78
N GLY A 45 7.17 -6.14 -22.10
CA GLY A 45 7.79 -7.13 -21.22
C GLY A 45 8.25 -6.52 -19.89
N GLY A 46 8.81 -5.30 -19.91
CA GLY A 46 9.23 -4.59 -18.71
C GLY A 46 8.07 -4.26 -17.77
N VAL A 47 6.92 -3.86 -18.34
CA VAL A 47 5.68 -3.64 -17.57
C VAL A 47 5.23 -4.94 -16.91
N PHE A 48 5.24 -6.07 -17.63
CA PHE A 48 4.83 -7.36 -17.09
C PHE A 48 5.77 -7.83 -15.97
N VAL A 49 7.08 -7.77 -16.17
CA VAL A 49 8.09 -8.13 -15.16
C VAL A 49 7.95 -7.28 -13.90
N ASN A 50 7.68 -5.97 -14.04
CA ASN A 50 7.50 -5.10 -12.89
C ASN A 50 6.19 -5.38 -12.14
N LYS A 51 5.10 -5.69 -12.85
CA LYS A 51 3.82 -6.10 -12.26
C LYS A 51 3.95 -7.41 -11.49
N GLN A 52 4.59 -8.41 -12.10
CA GLN A 52 4.83 -9.70 -11.44
C GLN A 52 5.68 -9.53 -10.18
N TYR A 53 6.72 -8.70 -10.23
CA TYR A 53 7.54 -8.43 -9.06
C TYR A 53 6.76 -7.74 -7.93
N LEU A 54 5.79 -6.86 -8.26
CA LEU A 54 4.90 -6.28 -7.25
C LEU A 54 4.01 -7.35 -6.61
N GLN A 55 3.43 -8.25 -7.41
CA GLN A 55 2.60 -9.36 -6.91
C GLN A 55 3.39 -10.35 -6.05
N ASP A 56 4.64 -10.64 -6.40
CA ASP A 56 5.51 -11.50 -5.60
C ASP A 56 5.79 -10.84 -4.25
N LEU A 57 6.09 -9.54 -4.25
CA LEU A 57 6.31 -8.79 -3.01
C LEU A 57 5.03 -8.71 -2.16
N GLU A 58 3.84 -8.52 -2.77
CA GLU A 58 2.56 -8.60 -2.07
C GLU A 58 2.35 -9.95 -1.37
N LYS A 59 2.72 -11.05 -2.04
CA LYS A 59 2.65 -12.41 -1.45
C LYS A 59 3.63 -12.56 -0.29
N GLU A 60 4.86 -12.09 -0.44
CA GLU A 60 5.88 -12.11 0.64
C GLU A 60 5.39 -11.32 1.85
N VAL A 61 4.83 -10.12 1.64
CA VAL A 61 4.20 -9.30 2.70
C VAL A 61 3.07 -10.06 3.38
N LYS A 62 2.13 -10.63 2.60
CA LYS A 62 1.00 -11.39 3.17
C LYS A 62 1.46 -12.60 3.98
N ALA A 63 2.50 -13.30 3.54
CA ALA A 63 3.09 -14.41 4.29
C ALA A 63 3.70 -13.96 5.62
N MET A 64 4.15 -12.71 5.73
CA MET A 64 4.68 -12.11 6.96
C MET A 64 3.60 -11.53 7.88
N ASN A 65 2.33 -11.44 7.46
CA ASN A 65 1.25 -10.88 8.30
C ASN A 65 1.13 -11.51 9.69
N PRO A 66 1.37 -12.83 9.92
CA PRO A 66 1.36 -13.39 11.27
C PRO A 66 2.37 -12.72 12.23
N LEU A 67 3.51 -12.24 11.70
CA LEU A 67 4.51 -11.53 12.49
C LEU A 67 4.04 -10.14 12.94
N LEU A 68 3.05 -9.55 12.27
CA LEU A 68 2.58 -8.19 12.58
C LEU A 68 2.12 -8.07 14.04
N GLN A 69 1.45 -9.10 14.57
CA GLN A 69 0.98 -9.11 15.96
C GLN A 69 1.94 -9.85 16.90
N GLN A 70 2.66 -10.86 16.42
CA GLN A 70 3.54 -11.69 17.25
C GLN A 70 4.91 -11.05 17.48
N GLU A 71 5.51 -10.51 16.42
CA GLU A 71 6.88 -9.99 16.41
C GLU A 71 6.98 -8.72 15.52
N PRO A 72 6.28 -7.63 15.89
CA PRO A 72 6.16 -6.45 15.05
C PRO A 72 7.50 -5.81 14.69
N ASP A 73 8.51 -5.91 15.55
CA ASP A 73 9.86 -5.40 15.25
C ASP A 73 10.54 -6.16 14.10
N LYS A 74 10.44 -7.51 14.08
CA LYS A 74 10.95 -8.31 12.97
C LYS A 74 10.20 -8.04 11.67
N TYR A 75 8.89 -7.81 11.76
CA TYR A 75 8.07 -7.40 10.62
C TYR A 75 8.56 -6.08 10.05
N ILE A 76 8.73 -5.04 10.89
CA ILE A 76 9.22 -3.72 10.48
C ILE A 76 10.62 -3.82 9.86
N GLU A 77 11.55 -4.54 10.50
CA GLU A 77 12.92 -4.73 9.98
C GLU A 77 12.92 -5.36 8.59
N SER A 78 12.07 -6.37 8.38
CA SER A 78 11.94 -7.05 7.08
C SER A 78 11.42 -6.11 5.99
N MET A 79 10.44 -5.26 6.32
CA MET A 79 9.91 -4.26 5.39
C MET A 79 10.90 -3.15 5.09
N GLU A 80 11.63 -2.66 6.09
CA GLU A 80 12.71 -1.66 5.93
C GLU A 80 13.81 -2.20 5.02
N LYS A 81 14.23 -3.45 5.22
CA LYS A 81 15.22 -4.11 4.36
C LYS A 81 14.74 -4.25 2.92
N ALA A 82 13.45 -4.56 2.72
CA ALA A 82 12.86 -4.61 1.37
C ALA A 82 12.71 -3.21 0.72
N LEU A 83 12.58 -2.17 1.54
CA LEU A 83 12.48 -0.78 1.09
C LEU A 83 13.84 -0.21 0.66
N GLN A 84 14.93 -0.65 1.29
CA GLN A 84 16.29 -0.21 0.96
C GLN A 84 16.62 -0.41 -0.52
N GLY A 85 16.97 0.70 -1.20
CA GLY A 85 17.30 0.69 -2.63
C GLY A 85 16.11 0.48 -3.57
N GLN A 86 14.88 0.40 -3.06
CA GLN A 86 13.69 0.28 -3.89
C GLN A 86 13.44 1.58 -4.67
N ARG A 87 13.30 1.49 -5.99
CA ARG A 87 13.05 2.64 -6.88
C ARG A 87 11.60 2.75 -7.35
N SER A 88 10.85 1.64 -7.30
CA SER A 88 9.46 1.64 -7.74
C SER A 88 8.59 2.37 -6.72
N ARG A 89 7.91 3.44 -7.14
CA ARG A 89 6.99 4.20 -6.27
C ARG A 89 5.86 3.33 -5.72
N ALA A 90 5.36 2.38 -6.50
CA ALA A 90 4.33 1.45 -6.03
C ALA A 90 4.86 0.54 -4.91
N MET A 91 6.06 -0.01 -5.07
CA MET A 91 6.66 -0.85 -4.03
C MET A 91 7.02 -0.04 -2.79
N GLN A 92 7.53 1.18 -2.97
CA GLN A 92 7.75 2.10 -1.85
C GLN A 92 6.44 2.39 -1.11
N ALA A 93 5.37 2.71 -1.82
CA ALA A 93 4.07 2.97 -1.21
C ALA A 93 3.55 1.77 -0.42
N MET A 94 3.69 0.55 -0.96
CA MET A 94 3.29 -0.68 -0.27
C MET A 94 4.10 -0.86 1.01
N LEU A 95 5.43 -0.86 0.90
CA LEU A 95 6.33 -1.13 2.01
C LEU A 95 6.20 -0.06 3.10
N LEU A 96 6.11 1.22 2.75
CA LEU A 96 5.89 2.30 3.72
C LEU A 96 4.54 2.19 4.43
N THR A 97 3.49 1.77 3.72
CA THR A 97 2.17 1.50 4.34
C THR A 97 2.26 0.36 5.34
N GLN A 98 2.94 -0.73 4.98
CA GLN A 98 3.14 -1.88 5.88
C GLN A 98 4.04 -1.53 7.07
N ILE A 99 5.10 -0.74 6.88
CA ILE A 99 5.93 -0.23 7.99
C ILE A 99 5.07 0.59 8.96
N GLY A 100 4.20 1.47 8.43
CA GLY A 100 3.21 2.21 9.23
C GLY A 100 2.33 1.27 10.06
N LYS A 101 1.77 0.23 9.44
CA LYS A 101 0.99 -0.82 10.13
C LYS A 101 1.78 -1.53 11.22
N GLY A 102 3.07 -1.83 10.98
CA GLY A 102 3.96 -2.42 11.97
C GLY A 102 4.09 -1.54 13.22
N TYR A 103 4.33 -0.24 13.04
CA TYR A 103 4.37 0.71 14.15
C TYR A 103 3.01 0.86 14.85
N MET A 104 1.90 0.87 14.09
CA MET A 104 0.55 0.83 14.67
C MET A 104 0.36 -0.42 15.55
N ALA A 105 0.82 -1.61 15.12
CA ALA A 105 0.70 -2.83 15.90
C ALA A 105 1.41 -2.71 17.26
N LYS A 106 2.59 -2.07 17.29
CA LYS A 106 3.33 -1.73 18.53
C LYS A 106 2.63 -0.68 19.42
N GLY A 107 1.65 0.04 18.89
CA GLY A 107 1.05 1.20 19.55
C GLY A 107 1.89 2.48 19.42
N ASP A 108 2.95 2.49 18.61
CA ASP A 108 3.75 3.68 18.31
C ASP A 108 3.12 4.46 17.14
N TYR A 109 2.01 5.14 17.45
CA TYR A 109 1.23 5.84 16.44
C TYR A 109 1.92 7.10 15.89
N GLU A 110 2.79 7.76 16.66
CA GLU A 110 3.53 8.92 16.17
C GLU A 110 4.54 8.51 15.09
N THR A 111 5.29 7.42 15.30
CA THR A 111 6.18 6.88 14.27
C THR A 111 5.39 6.34 13.08
N ALA A 112 4.26 5.66 13.31
CA ALA A 112 3.39 5.20 12.23
C ALA A 112 2.94 6.36 11.34
N LYS A 113 2.46 7.46 11.94
CA LYS A 113 2.05 8.68 11.21
C LYS A 113 3.20 9.24 10.39
N ASN A 114 4.37 9.40 10.99
CA ASN A 114 5.54 9.95 10.29
C ASN A 114 5.93 9.09 9.08
N ARG A 115 5.84 7.75 9.19
CA ARG A 115 6.11 6.85 8.06
C ARG A 115 5.02 6.90 7.00
N LEU A 116 3.75 6.85 7.39
CA LEU A 116 2.62 6.92 6.46
C LEU A 116 2.62 8.22 5.65
N LEU A 117 2.96 9.36 6.25
CA LEU A 117 3.06 10.64 5.53
C LEU A 117 4.18 10.69 4.47
N THR A 118 5.11 9.74 4.46
CA THR A 118 6.15 9.63 3.42
C THR A 118 5.73 8.76 2.23
N VAL A 119 4.55 8.13 2.28
CA VAL A 119 4.02 7.28 1.20
C VAL A 119 3.84 8.13 -0.08
N PRO A 120 4.48 7.76 -1.21
CA PRO A 120 4.39 8.55 -2.43
C PRO A 120 2.99 8.41 -3.08
N PRO A 121 2.21 9.50 -3.25
CA PRO A 121 0.84 9.41 -3.76
C PRO A 121 0.76 8.80 -5.17
N LYS A 122 1.75 9.09 -6.02
CA LYS A 122 1.85 8.55 -7.39
C LYS A 122 2.11 7.03 -7.44
N GLY A 123 2.39 6.39 -6.30
CA GLY A 123 2.58 4.94 -6.18
C GLY A 123 1.33 4.16 -5.82
N LEU A 124 0.24 4.84 -5.43
CA LEU A 124 -0.97 4.20 -4.95
C LEU A 124 -1.86 3.76 -6.11
N ASN A 125 -2.06 2.44 -6.23
CA ASN A 125 -3.18 1.90 -7.01
C ASN A 125 -4.47 1.96 -6.18
N THR A 126 -5.62 1.65 -6.78
CA THR A 126 -6.93 1.78 -6.14
C THR A 126 -7.06 0.99 -4.83
N VAL A 127 -6.50 -0.22 -4.75
CA VAL A 127 -6.59 -1.08 -3.55
C VAL A 127 -5.63 -0.60 -2.48
N MET A 128 -4.40 -0.26 -2.86
CA MET A 128 -3.39 0.28 -1.95
C MET A 128 -3.80 1.63 -1.37
N ALA A 129 -4.49 2.46 -2.14
CA ALA A 129 -5.03 3.73 -1.66
C ALA A 129 -6.02 3.50 -0.51
N GLN A 130 -6.88 2.48 -0.61
CA GLN A 130 -7.83 2.12 0.45
C GLN A 130 -7.09 1.78 1.74
N GLU A 131 -6.16 0.82 1.69
CA GLU A 131 -5.37 0.42 2.86
C GLU A 131 -4.60 1.61 3.45
N TYR A 132 -3.88 2.36 2.61
CA TYR A 132 -3.11 3.52 3.04
C TYR A 132 -3.96 4.56 3.79
N TYR A 133 -5.07 5.00 3.21
CA TYR A 133 -5.90 6.03 3.84
C TYR A 133 -6.60 5.53 5.09
N ILE A 134 -6.98 4.24 5.14
CA ILE A 134 -7.50 3.62 6.37
C ILE A 134 -6.46 3.67 7.48
N MET A 135 -5.24 3.20 7.21
CA MET A 135 -4.18 3.16 8.23
C MET A 135 -3.81 4.56 8.71
N LEU A 136 -3.75 5.53 7.80
CA LEU A 136 -3.52 6.92 8.17
C LEU A 136 -4.66 7.49 9.01
N ALA A 137 -5.93 7.25 8.65
CA ALA A 137 -7.07 7.75 9.39
C ALA A 137 -7.14 7.15 10.81
N LEU A 138 -6.96 5.82 10.93
CA LEU A 138 -6.89 5.14 12.24
C LEU A 138 -5.75 5.72 13.08
N THR A 139 -4.56 5.88 12.50
CA THR A 139 -3.42 6.47 13.19
C THR A 139 -3.73 7.88 13.69
N LEU A 140 -4.42 8.71 12.90
CA LEU A 140 -4.79 10.06 13.32
C LEU A 140 -5.80 10.05 14.48
N PHE A 141 -6.79 9.16 14.48
CA PHE A 141 -7.72 9.01 15.60
C PHE A 141 -7.02 8.53 16.88
N HIS A 142 -6.08 7.58 16.79
CA HIS A 142 -5.27 7.13 17.94
C HIS A 142 -4.37 8.22 18.52
N LEU A 143 -4.05 9.25 17.74
CA LEU A 143 -3.27 10.41 18.17
C LEU A 143 -4.14 11.60 18.59
N ASP A 144 -5.45 11.41 18.75
CA ASP A 144 -6.44 12.47 19.03
C ASP A 144 -6.41 13.63 18.01
N LYS A 145 -5.96 13.35 16.77
CA LYS A 145 -5.94 14.31 15.65
C LYS A 145 -7.24 14.23 14.87
N ASP A 146 -8.34 14.27 15.60
CA ASP A 146 -9.69 13.99 15.13
C ASP A 146 -10.11 14.88 13.96
N GLU A 147 -9.80 16.17 14.01
CA GLU A 147 -10.11 17.10 12.92
C GLU A 147 -9.38 16.72 11.62
N ALA A 148 -8.11 16.33 11.72
CA ALA A 148 -7.33 15.90 10.57
C ALA A 148 -7.84 14.57 10.02
N ALA A 149 -8.21 13.63 10.90
CA ALA A 149 -8.81 12.36 10.52
C ALA A 149 -10.13 12.59 9.75
N ARG A 150 -11.05 13.39 10.29
CA ARG A 150 -12.32 13.71 9.61
C ARG A 150 -12.11 14.43 8.27
N LYS A 151 -11.18 15.39 8.20
CA LYS A 151 -10.81 16.03 6.93
C LYS A 151 -10.30 15.03 5.90
N LEU A 152 -9.50 14.05 6.32
CA LEU A 152 -9.04 12.97 5.43
C LEU A 152 -10.21 12.13 4.91
N LEU A 153 -11.16 11.75 5.77
CA LEU A 153 -12.37 11.00 5.38
C LEU A 153 -13.16 11.73 4.28
N VAL A 154 -13.31 13.05 4.40
CA VAL A 154 -13.99 13.88 3.38
C VAL A 154 -13.17 13.99 2.09
N LEU A 155 -11.89 14.31 2.21
CA LEU A 155 -11.01 14.52 1.04
C LEU A 155 -10.81 13.25 0.21
N LYS A 156 -10.94 12.07 0.84
CA LYS A 156 -10.76 10.75 0.21
C LYS A 156 -12.04 9.91 0.24
N ALA A 157 -13.20 10.57 0.25
CA ALA A 157 -14.50 9.91 0.31
C ALA A 157 -14.68 8.80 -0.73
N THR A 158 -14.22 9.01 -1.97
CA THR A 158 -14.28 7.97 -3.02
C THR A 158 -13.47 6.73 -2.69
N ASP A 159 -12.30 6.87 -2.07
CA ASP A 159 -11.45 5.73 -1.70
C ASP A 159 -12.03 4.99 -0.50
N PHE A 160 -12.61 5.70 0.48
CA PHE A 160 -13.32 5.08 1.60
C PHE A 160 -14.61 4.38 1.16
N GLU A 161 -15.34 4.94 0.20
CA GLU A 161 -16.53 4.29 -0.35
C GLU A 161 -16.18 3.00 -1.11
N ARG A 162 -15.04 2.98 -1.82
CA ARG A 162 -14.53 1.73 -2.41
C ARG A 162 -14.12 0.73 -1.33
N ALA A 163 -13.51 1.19 -0.24
CA ALA A 163 -13.15 0.34 0.87
C ALA A 163 -14.38 -0.31 1.53
N ARG A 164 -15.49 0.43 1.66
CA ARG A 164 -16.78 -0.09 2.13
C ARG A 164 -17.28 -1.28 1.31
N GLN A 165 -17.03 -1.28 0.01
CA GLN A 165 -17.44 -2.34 -0.92
C GLN A 165 -16.42 -3.49 -1.01
N ASN A 166 -15.25 -3.34 -0.40
CA ASN A 166 -14.18 -4.32 -0.43
C ASN A 166 -14.24 -5.21 0.83
N PRO A 167 -14.46 -6.53 0.72
CA PRO A 167 -14.53 -7.42 1.88
C PRO A 167 -13.29 -7.38 2.79
N GLU A 168 -12.11 -7.08 2.22
CA GLU A 168 -10.86 -6.95 2.98
C GLU A 168 -10.83 -5.68 3.87
N PHE A 169 -11.60 -4.64 3.54
CA PHE A 169 -11.51 -3.33 4.20
C PHE A 169 -12.83 -2.78 4.75
N ALA A 170 -13.97 -3.39 4.43
CA ALA A 170 -15.29 -2.90 4.82
C ALA A 170 -15.41 -2.68 6.34
N HIS A 171 -14.90 -3.61 7.14
CA HIS A 171 -14.90 -3.50 8.60
C HIS A 171 -14.15 -2.26 9.11
N TYR A 172 -12.99 -1.93 8.53
CA TYR A 172 -12.27 -0.70 8.87
C TYR A 172 -13.02 0.56 8.48
N TYR A 173 -13.76 0.54 7.36
CA TYR A 173 -14.63 1.65 7.02
C TYR A 173 -15.66 1.91 8.13
N HIS A 174 -16.33 0.87 8.63
CA HIS A 174 -17.31 0.99 9.71
C HIS A 174 -16.67 1.49 11.02
N ILE A 175 -15.49 0.98 11.38
CA ILE A 175 -14.70 1.47 12.52
C ILE A 175 -14.44 2.98 12.40
N LEU A 176 -14.01 3.45 11.22
CA LEU A 176 -13.73 4.86 10.98
C LEU A 176 -15.00 5.74 11.05
N GLN A 177 -16.16 5.24 10.64
CA GLN A 177 -17.43 5.94 10.81
C GLN A 177 -17.79 6.11 12.29
N VAL A 178 -17.62 5.06 13.08
CA VAL A 178 -17.86 5.12 14.53
C VAL A 178 -16.91 6.11 15.18
N LEU A 179 -15.61 6.05 14.88
CA LEU A 179 -14.62 7.00 15.39
C LEU A 179 -14.93 8.45 14.99
N ALA A 180 -15.40 8.67 13.75
CA ALA A 180 -15.85 9.99 13.30
C ALA A 180 -17.03 10.49 14.16
N MET A 181 -18.07 9.69 14.37
CA MET A 181 -19.22 10.06 15.22
C MET A 181 -18.80 10.35 16.66
N VAL A 182 -17.93 9.50 17.24
CA VAL A 182 -17.38 9.70 18.59
C VAL A 182 -16.64 11.03 18.68
N SER A 183 -15.82 11.35 17.67
CA SER A 183 -15.04 12.58 17.62
C SER A 183 -15.87 13.86 17.43
N GLU A 184 -17.13 13.71 17.02
CA GLU A 184 -18.14 14.78 16.90
C GLU A 184 -19.05 14.85 18.14
N ALA A 185 -18.68 14.15 19.22
CA ALA A 185 -19.49 13.97 20.44
C ALA A 185 -20.86 13.30 20.21
N ASN A 186 -21.10 12.70 19.04
CA ASN A 186 -22.32 11.95 18.73
C ASN A 186 -22.25 10.50 19.26
N ARG A 187 -22.12 10.36 20.58
CA ARG A 187 -21.98 9.03 21.23
C ARG A 187 -23.22 8.16 21.06
N THR A 188 -24.42 8.75 21.08
CA THR A 188 -25.67 8.02 20.86
C THR A 188 -25.75 7.44 19.46
N GLY A 189 -25.39 8.23 18.44
CA GLY A 189 -25.31 7.76 17.05
C GLY A 189 -24.25 6.68 16.88
N ALA A 190 -23.07 6.85 17.45
CA ALA A 190 -22.00 5.87 17.42
C ALA A 190 -22.42 4.51 18.03
N ARG A 191 -23.07 4.52 19.21
CA ARG A 191 -23.58 3.29 19.84
C ARG A 191 -24.66 2.61 19.01
N LYS A 192 -25.58 3.38 18.42
CA LYS A 192 -26.61 2.84 17.52
C LYS A 192 -25.96 2.19 16.28
N TYR A 193 -24.98 2.86 15.68
CA TYR A 193 -24.27 2.36 14.50
C TYR A 193 -23.50 1.07 14.80
N LEU A 194 -22.83 0.99 15.95
CA LEU A 194 -22.17 -0.23 16.42
C LEU A 194 -23.15 -1.38 16.63
N ALA A 195 -24.34 -1.11 17.19
CA ALA A 195 -25.37 -2.13 17.38
C ALA A 195 -25.87 -2.70 16.04
N GLU A 196 -25.86 -1.91 14.96
CA GLU A 196 -26.18 -2.35 13.60
C GLU A 196 -25.04 -3.15 12.93
N HIS A 197 -23.81 -3.07 13.45
CA HIS A 197 -22.61 -3.73 12.94
C HIS A 197 -21.92 -4.55 14.04
N SER A 198 -22.70 -5.37 14.76
CA SER A 198 -22.21 -6.13 15.92
C SER A 198 -21.12 -7.15 15.56
N GLU A 199 -21.01 -7.55 14.29
CA GLU A 199 -19.94 -8.42 13.80
C GLU A 199 -18.53 -7.84 14.03
N LEU A 200 -18.41 -6.51 14.18
CA LEU A 200 -17.13 -5.87 14.48
C LEU A 200 -16.56 -6.28 15.85
N GLU A 201 -17.42 -6.61 16.82
CA GLU A 201 -17.00 -7.06 18.16
C GLU A 201 -16.42 -8.48 18.14
N GLU A 202 -16.88 -9.32 17.22
CA GLU A 202 -16.48 -10.73 17.12
C GLU A 202 -15.19 -10.93 16.32
N ARG A 203 -14.87 -9.97 15.46
CA ARG A 203 -13.73 -10.03 14.55
C ARG A 203 -12.40 -9.81 15.28
N GLU A 204 -11.51 -10.80 15.16
CA GLU A 204 -10.18 -10.76 15.80
C GLU A 204 -9.35 -9.54 15.36
N ASP A 205 -9.40 -9.21 14.06
CA ASP A 205 -8.69 -8.07 13.48
C ASP A 205 -9.24 -6.69 13.92
N CYS A 206 -10.46 -6.67 14.49
CA CYS A 206 -11.11 -5.44 14.97
C CYS A 206 -10.96 -5.21 16.48
N LYS A 207 -10.61 -6.23 17.27
CA LYS A 207 -10.59 -6.16 18.74
C LYS A 207 -9.82 -4.97 19.30
N LYS A 208 -8.66 -4.64 18.71
CA LYS A 208 -7.84 -3.51 19.14
C LYS A 208 -8.59 -2.17 18.98
N GLU A 209 -9.21 -1.99 17.82
CA GLU A 209 -9.96 -0.77 17.50
C GLU A 209 -11.26 -0.70 18.29
N MET A 210 -11.94 -1.82 18.50
CA MET A 210 -13.13 -1.89 19.34
C MET A 210 -12.83 -1.50 20.79
N LYS A 211 -11.73 -2.02 21.37
CA LYS A 211 -11.27 -1.60 22.70
C LYS A 211 -11.03 -0.10 22.78
N PHE A 212 -10.42 0.49 21.75
CA PHE A 212 -10.15 1.92 21.67
C PHE A 212 -11.44 2.75 21.56
N ILE A 213 -12.39 2.32 20.72
CA ILE A 213 -13.71 2.94 20.60
C ILE A 213 -14.45 2.95 21.95
N HIS A 214 -14.47 1.81 22.65
CA HIS A 214 -15.13 1.68 23.96
C HIS A 214 -14.53 2.59 25.03
N GLN A 215 -13.24 2.93 24.94
CA GLN A 215 -12.61 3.90 25.85
C GLN A 215 -13.07 5.34 25.63
N LYS A 216 -13.56 5.67 24.42
CA LYS A 216 -14.01 7.02 24.05
C LYS A 216 -15.53 7.23 24.15
N LEU A 217 -16.30 6.13 24.16
CA LEU A 217 -17.77 6.11 24.29
C LEU A 217 -18.29 6.29 25.72
#